data_AF-A0A938HA65-F1
#
_entry.id   AF-A0A938HA65-F1
#
_cell.length_a   1.000
_cell.length_b   1.000
_cell.length_c   1.000
_cell.angle_alpha   90.00
_cell.angle_beta   90.00
_cell.angle_gamma   90.00
#
_symmetry.space_group_name_H-M   'P 1'
#
loop_
_entity.id
_entity.type
_entity.pdbx_description
1 polymer ?
#
loop_
_entity_poly.entity_id
_entity_poly.type
_entity_poly.pdbx_seq_one_letter_code
_entity_poly.pdbx_strand_id
1 'polypeptide(L)'
;EYLTKAVTERRLPASVYRIHDFPDPERLGKLADFAEFMGYTLSVSSRSQIAASLNRLIEESEGKPESEILQQMAIRSMAKAIYTTRNIGHYGLAFSHYTHFTSPIRRYPDLLVHRLLAHLDGSMNGQTQAYTAPDLERLCKYDSEKERAAAMAERAATRFKQLQMLQGKEDQIWEGMITSIGEQGVWVTLDYNRCDGLLPLSSLDHDRFYFDAEEMAFIGTSRNSRLAPGNRLQVRIARLDLRYRRLEFRYQPSVMKR
;
A
#
# COMPACT_ATOMS: atom_id res chain seq x y z
N GLU A 1 19.91 -15.87 -9.46
CA GLU A 1 20.88 -16.24 -10.53
C GLU A 1 21.24 -17.72 -10.52
N TYR A 2 21.83 -18.27 -9.45
CA TYR A 2 22.23 -19.68 -9.38
C TYR A 2 21.11 -20.67 -9.76
N LEU A 3 19.93 -20.56 -9.14
CA LEU A 3 18.79 -21.43 -9.44
C LEU A 3 18.30 -21.26 -10.89
N THR A 4 18.36 -20.05 -11.44
CA THR A 4 18.00 -19.79 -12.84
C THR A 4 18.95 -20.50 -13.78
N LYS A 5 20.26 -20.44 -13.51
CA LYS A 5 21.26 -21.18 -14.27
C LYS A 5 20.99 -22.68 -14.24
N ALA A 6 20.66 -23.23 -13.07
CA ALA A 6 20.31 -24.65 -12.93
C ALA A 6 19.06 -25.05 -13.73
N VAL A 7 18.06 -24.17 -13.84
CA VAL A 7 16.88 -24.39 -14.70
C VAL A 7 17.26 -24.36 -16.18
N THR A 8 18.05 -23.36 -16.62
CA THR A 8 18.50 -23.23 -18.01
C THR A 8 19.36 -24.43 -18.45
N GLU A 9 20.21 -24.94 -17.55
CA GLU A 9 21.04 -26.13 -17.76
C GLU A 9 20.25 -27.45 -17.62
N ARG A 10 18.92 -27.39 -17.41
CA ARG A 10 18.01 -28.54 -17.23
C ARG A 10 18.36 -29.44 -16.04
N ARG A 11 19.09 -28.91 -15.06
CA ARG A 11 19.35 -29.57 -13.77
C ARG A 11 18.15 -29.45 -12.82
N LEU A 12 17.27 -28.49 -13.07
CA LEU A 12 15.96 -28.37 -12.45
C LEU A 12 14.89 -28.14 -13.53
N PRO A 13 13.66 -28.66 -13.36
CA PRO A 13 12.56 -28.37 -14.27
C PRO A 13 12.04 -26.92 -14.14
N ALA A 14 12.11 -26.34 -12.94
CA ALA A 14 11.79 -24.95 -12.65
C ALA A 14 12.37 -24.53 -11.28
N SER A 15 12.28 -23.23 -10.98
CA SER A 15 12.65 -22.64 -9.69
C SER A 15 11.51 -21.76 -9.19
N VAL A 16 11.53 -21.41 -7.90
CA VAL A 16 10.64 -20.41 -7.31
C VAL A 16 11.30 -19.04 -7.44
N TYR A 17 10.56 -18.08 -8.00
CA TYR A 17 10.96 -16.66 -8.07
C TYR A 17 10.01 -15.82 -7.22
N ARG A 18 10.55 -14.76 -6.63
CA ARG A 18 9.78 -13.66 -6.06
C ARG A 18 9.86 -12.51 -7.05
N ILE A 19 8.79 -12.29 -7.80
CA ILE A 19 8.72 -11.26 -8.83
C ILE A 19 7.93 -10.06 -8.33
N HIS A 20 8.20 -8.91 -8.92
CA HIS A 20 7.43 -7.69 -8.73
C HIS A 20 7.27 -7.03 -10.08
N ASP A 21 6.03 -6.97 -10.55
CA ASP A 21 5.70 -6.43 -11.86
C ASP A 21 5.77 -4.90 -11.89
N PHE A 22 5.49 -4.32 -13.05
CA PHE A 22 5.34 -2.88 -13.23
C PHE A 22 4.18 -2.31 -12.39
N PRO A 23 4.20 -1.01 -12.08
CA PRO A 23 3.05 -0.35 -11.48
C PRO A 23 1.80 -0.55 -12.32
N ASP A 24 0.66 -0.66 -11.65
CA ASP A 24 -0.66 -0.73 -12.27
C ASP A 24 -0.90 0.54 -13.11
N PRO A 25 -1.16 0.44 -14.43
CA PRO A 25 -1.25 1.61 -15.30
C PRO A 25 -2.35 2.60 -14.91
N GLU A 26 -3.49 2.10 -14.43
CA GLU A 26 -4.62 2.96 -14.03
C GLU A 26 -4.26 3.75 -12.76
N ARG A 27 -3.67 3.08 -11.76
CA ARG A 27 -3.23 3.74 -10.53
C ARG A 27 -2.05 4.67 -10.76
N LEU A 28 -1.16 4.32 -11.69
CA LEU A 28 -0.05 5.18 -12.09
C LEU A 28 -0.56 6.44 -12.79
N GLY A 29 -1.59 6.32 -13.66
CA GLY A 29 -2.27 7.46 -14.26
C GLY A 29 -2.87 8.40 -13.21
N LYS A 30 -3.66 7.86 -12.27
CA LYS A 30 -4.22 8.65 -11.16
C LYS A 30 -3.17 9.36 -10.30
N LEU A 31 -2.02 8.73 -10.10
CA LEU A 31 -0.88 9.35 -9.43
C LEU A 31 -0.25 10.44 -10.29
N ALA A 32 -0.09 10.23 -11.59
CA ALA A 32 0.42 11.23 -12.52
C ALA A 32 -0.47 12.48 -12.55
N ASP A 33 -1.79 12.31 -12.67
CA ASP A 33 -2.75 13.42 -12.67
C ASP A 33 -2.68 14.22 -11.36
N PHE A 34 -2.63 13.53 -10.22
CA PHE A 34 -2.54 14.19 -8.92
C PHE A 34 -1.18 14.84 -8.67
N ALA A 35 -0.09 14.22 -9.13
CA ALA A 35 1.25 14.80 -9.05
C ALA A 35 1.34 16.06 -9.92
N GLU A 36 0.78 16.04 -11.13
CA GLU A 36 0.74 17.19 -12.04
C GLU A 36 -0.07 18.35 -11.44
N PHE A 37 -1.23 18.06 -10.85
CA PHE A 37 -2.01 19.05 -10.12
C PHE A 37 -1.21 19.71 -8.98
N MET A 38 -0.35 18.95 -8.30
CA MET A 38 0.54 19.46 -7.26
C MET A 38 1.85 20.08 -7.80
N GLY A 39 2.00 20.20 -9.12
CA GLY A 39 3.15 20.82 -9.78
C GLY A 39 4.35 19.90 -10.02
N TYR A 40 4.18 18.58 -9.97
CA TYR A 40 5.22 17.58 -10.21
C TYR A 40 5.01 16.86 -11.54
N THR A 41 6.08 16.58 -12.27
CA THR A 41 6.01 15.81 -13.52
C THR A 41 6.43 14.35 -13.30
N LEU A 42 5.53 13.42 -13.63
CA LEU A 42 5.85 11.99 -13.66
C LEU A 42 6.02 11.48 -15.11
N SER A 43 7.19 10.90 -15.39
CA SER A 43 7.47 10.28 -16.68
C SER A 43 7.08 8.81 -16.67
N VAL A 44 5.97 8.49 -17.37
CA VAL A 44 5.40 7.13 -17.41
C VAL A 44 5.79 6.31 -18.65
N SER A 45 6.75 6.78 -19.44
CA SER A 45 7.10 6.24 -20.76
C SER A 45 7.95 4.98 -20.76
N SER A 46 8.74 4.71 -19.71
CA SER A 46 9.58 3.50 -19.63
C SER A 46 9.92 3.08 -18.20
N ARG A 47 10.40 1.85 -18.02
CA ARG A 47 10.72 1.26 -16.70
C ARG A 47 11.65 2.12 -15.86
N SER A 48 12.77 2.54 -16.46
CA SER A 48 13.79 3.35 -15.79
C SER A 48 13.28 4.76 -15.50
N GLN A 49 12.49 5.33 -16.42
CA GLN A 49 11.91 6.65 -16.24
C GLN A 49 10.86 6.67 -15.12
N ILE A 50 9.98 5.67 -15.03
CA ILE A 50 8.99 5.58 -13.94
C ILE A 50 9.69 5.50 -12.59
N ALA A 51 10.71 4.63 -12.45
CA ALA A 51 11.43 4.50 -11.19
C ALA A 51 12.15 5.80 -10.81
N ALA A 52 12.84 6.42 -11.77
CA ALA A 52 13.54 7.68 -11.55
C ALA A 52 12.57 8.83 -11.23
N SER A 53 11.42 8.91 -11.91
CA SER A 53 10.43 9.96 -11.66
C SER A 53 9.73 9.79 -10.32
N LEU A 54 9.46 8.56 -9.89
CA LEU A 54 8.90 8.29 -8.56
C LEU A 54 9.89 8.64 -7.44
N ASN A 55 11.18 8.30 -7.59
CA ASN A 55 12.20 8.69 -6.62
C ASN A 55 12.31 10.22 -6.54
N ARG A 56 12.36 10.90 -7.70
CA ARG A 56 12.37 12.36 -7.77
C ARG A 56 11.14 12.98 -7.12
N LEU A 57 9.95 12.44 -7.36
CA LEU A 57 8.70 12.90 -6.73
C LEU A 57 8.79 12.83 -5.20
N ILE A 58 9.35 11.73 -4.67
CA ILE A 58 9.51 11.55 -3.21
C ILE A 58 10.50 12.58 -2.66
N GLU A 59 11.64 12.79 -3.34
CA GLU A 59 12.65 13.78 -2.94
C GLU A 59 12.13 15.23 -3.01
N GLU A 60 11.48 15.61 -4.11
CA GLU A 60 10.99 16.99 -4.32
C GLU A 60 9.78 17.35 -3.45
N SER A 61 8.99 16.34 -3.06
CA SER A 61 7.83 16.54 -2.17
C SER A 61 8.22 16.53 -0.69
N GLU A 62 9.45 16.13 -0.34
CA GLU A 62 9.86 16.01 1.06
C GLU A 62 9.67 17.32 1.84
N GLY A 63 9.07 17.21 3.03
CA GLY A 63 8.79 18.36 3.89
C GLY A 63 7.58 19.20 3.49
N LYS A 64 6.92 18.91 2.36
CA LYS A 64 5.70 19.61 1.93
C LYS A 64 4.42 18.91 2.39
N PRO A 65 3.29 19.64 2.54
CA PRO A 65 2.04 19.08 3.03
C PRO A 65 1.52 17.86 2.24
N GLU A 66 1.79 17.82 0.94
CA GLU A 66 1.34 16.77 0.02
C GLU A 66 2.24 15.53 -0.02
N SER A 67 3.40 15.55 0.64
CA SER A 67 4.38 14.46 0.60
C SER A 67 3.79 13.12 1.02
N GLU A 68 3.06 13.10 2.15
CA GLU A 68 2.53 11.86 2.72
C GLU A 68 1.52 11.20 1.77
N ILE A 69 0.67 11.98 1.10
CA ILE A 69 -0.29 11.42 0.15
C ILE A 69 0.37 10.98 -1.16
N LEU A 70 1.32 11.74 -1.69
CA LEU A 70 2.05 11.35 -2.90
C LEU A 70 2.81 10.04 -2.69
N GLN A 71 3.47 9.88 -1.54
CA GLN A 71 4.13 8.62 -1.15
C GLN A 71 3.14 7.46 -1.04
N GLN A 72 1.99 7.67 -0.40
CA GLN A 72 0.96 6.63 -0.29
C GLN A 72 0.40 6.22 -1.66
N MET A 73 0.14 7.18 -2.56
CA MET A 73 -0.33 6.90 -3.91
C MET A 73 0.72 6.18 -4.75
N ALA A 74 2.00 6.57 -4.65
CA ALA A 74 3.13 5.88 -5.26
C ALA A 74 3.24 4.41 -4.82
N ILE A 75 3.15 4.14 -3.52
CA ILE A 75 3.18 2.77 -3.00
C ILE A 75 1.95 1.96 -3.48
N ARG A 76 0.78 2.60 -3.58
CA ARG A 76 -0.46 1.93 -4.02
C ARG A 76 -0.49 1.65 -5.52
N SER A 77 0.23 2.42 -6.33
CA SER A 77 0.36 2.17 -7.77
C SER A 77 1.28 0.99 -8.07
N MET A 78 2.22 0.64 -7.17
CA MET A 78 3.08 -0.54 -7.35
C MET A 78 2.28 -1.85 -7.41
N ALA A 79 2.67 -2.74 -8.32
CA ALA A 79 2.17 -4.11 -8.34
C ALA A 79 2.51 -4.85 -7.03
N LYS A 80 1.67 -5.81 -6.66
CA LYS A 80 1.99 -6.70 -5.54
C LYS A 80 2.98 -7.75 -6.01
N ALA A 81 4.06 -7.92 -5.26
CA ALA A 81 5.00 -9.01 -5.50
C ALA A 81 4.34 -10.36 -5.27
N ILE A 82 4.70 -11.36 -6.08
CA ILE A 82 4.14 -12.72 -6.03
C ILE A 82 5.23 -13.77 -6.20
N TYR A 83 4.90 -15.01 -5.83
CA TYR A 83 5.70 -16.19 -6.18
C TYR A 83 5.22 -16.77 -7.51
N THR A 84 6.15 -17.21 -8.36
CA THR A 84 5.88 -17.92 -9.61
C THR A 84 7.14 -18.65 -10.08
N THR A 85 6.99 -19.59 -11.02
CA THR A 85 8.09 -20.18 -11.76
C THR A 85 8.56 -19.34 -12.95
N ARG A 86 7.79 -18.30 -13.34
CA ARG A 86 8.12 -17.40 -14.46
C ARG A 86 8.86 -16.16 -13.98
N ASN A 87 10.15 -16.06 -14.30
CA ASN A 87 10.93 -14.89 -13.91
C ASN A 87 10.69 -13.70 -14.84
N ILE A 88 10.26 -12.57 -14.27
CA ILE A 88 10.18 -11.26 -14.94
C ILE A 88 11.04 -10.19 -14.24
N GLY A 89 11.83 -10.61 -13.25
CA GLY A 89 12.57 -9.74 -12.34
C GLY A 89 11.71 -9.17 -11.21
N HIS A 90 12.34 -8.34 -10.39
CA HIS A 90 11.73 -7.68 -9.25
C HIS A 90 11.89 -6.17 -9.39
N TYR A 91 10.88 -5.52 -9.96
CA TYR A 91 10.91 -4.09 -10.28
C TYR A 91 11.29 -3.22 -9.08
N GLY A 92 10.60 -3.36 -7.95
CA GLY A 92 10.84 -2.55 -6.76
C GLY A 92 12.21 -2.75 -6.08
N LEU A 93 13.00 -3.74 -6.51
CA LEU A 93 14.36 -3.98 -5.98
C LEU A 93 15.43 -3.88 -7.07
N ALA A 94 15.06 -3.52 -8.31
CA ALA A 94 15.95 -3.47 -9.46
C ALA A 94 16.76 -4.76 -9.74
N PHE A 95 16.24 -5.94 -9.37
CA PHE A 95 16.91 -7.23 -9.63
C PHE A 95 16.31 -7.95 -10.84
N SER A 96 17.17 -8.51 -11.70
CA SER A 96 16.77 -9.38 -12.81
C SER A 96 16.32 -10.77 -12.34
N HIS A 97 16.88 -11.25 -11.23
CA HIS A 97 16.57 -12.54 -10.62
C HIS A 97 16.48 -12.38 -9.11
N TYR A 98 15.31 -12.64 -8.54
CA TYR A 98 15.11 -12.56 -7.10
C TYR A 98 14.25 -13.71 -6.59
N THR A 99 14.58 -14.22 -5.41
CA THR A 99 13.80 -15.24 -4.71
C THR A 99 14.02 -15.11 -3.21
N HIS A 100 13.05 -15.55 -2.42
CA HIS A 100 13.23 -15.64 -0.97
C HIS A 100 13.91 -16.96 -0.61
N PHE A 101 14.88 -16.89 0.30
CA PHE A 101 15.67 -18.04 0.74
C PHE A 101 15.98 -18.03 2.25
N THR A 102 16.03 -16.85 2.87
CA THR A 102 16.60 -16.65 4.21
C THR A 102 15.65 -16.95 5.38
N SER A 103 14.42 -17.42 5.14
CA SER A 103 13.43 -17.62 6.21
C SER A 103 12.52 -18.85 6.04
N PRO A 104 13.07 -20.06 5.86
CA PRO A 104 12.28 -21.29 5.65
C PRO A 104 11.35 -21.66 6.81
N ILE A 105 11.63 -21.20 8.04
CA ILE A 105 10.77 -21.46 9.21
C ILE A 105 9.39 -20.79 9.09
N ARG A 106 9.31 -19.65 8.41
CA ARG A 106 8.11 -18.78 8.37
C ARG A 106 7.59 -18.47 6.97
N ARG A 107 8.24 -18.99 5.93
CA ARG A 107 7.85 -18.84 4.53
C ARG A 107 8.07 -20.16 3.80
N TYR A 108 6.98 -20.77 3.33
CA TYR A 108 7.05 -22.03 2.57
C TYR A 108 7.83 -21.92 1.24
N PRO A 109 7.79 -20.79 0.49
CA PRO A 109 8.62 -20.60 -0.70
C PRO A 109 10.12 -20.76 -0.43
N ASP A 110 10.62 -20.24 0.69
CA ASP A 110 12.02 -20.42 1.10
C ASP A 110 12.33 -21.91 1.33
N LEU A 111 11.43 -22.65 1.98
CA LEU A 111 11.59 -24.09 2.18
C LEU A 111 11.63 -24.86 0.85
N LEU A 112 10.81 -24.47 -0.14
CA LEU A 112 10.88 -25.03 -1.50
C LEU A 112 12.24 -24.77 -2.14
N VAL A 113 12.75 -23.54 -2.02
CA VAL A 113 14.10 -23.20 -2.53
C VAL A 113 15.18 -24.04 -1.85
N HIS A 114 15.12 -24.21 -0.52
CA HIS A 114 16.06 -25.07 0.21
C HIS A 114 16.02 -26.52 -0.30
N ARG A 115 14.82 -27.08 -0.55
CA ARG A 115 14.67 -28.44 -1.13
C ARG A 115 15.24 -28.55 -2.54
N LEU A 116 15.06 -27.52 -3.37
CA LEU A 116 15.63 -27.48 -4.72
C LEU A 116 17.16 -27.43 -4.68
N LEU A 117 17.75 -26.68 -3.75
CA LEU A 117 19.20 -26.63 -3.54
C LEU A 117 19.74 -27.97 -3.03
N ALA A 118 19.07 -28.59 -2.05
CA ALA A 118 19.42 -29.89 -1.51
C ALA A 118 19.26 -31.05 -2.52
N HIS A 119 18.44 -30.85 -3.55
CA HIS A 119 18.38 -31.74 -4.71
C HIS A 119 19.60 -31.54 -5.63
N LEU A 120 20.00 -30.28 -5.86
CA LEU A 120 21.11 -29.93 -6.75
C LEU A 120 22.50 -30.32 -6.20
N ASP A 121 22.67 -30.31 -4.88
CA ASP A 121 23.93 -30.66 -4.22
C ASP A 121 24.06 -32.18 -3.91
N GLY A 122 22.98 -32.95 -4.14
CA GLY A 122 22.94 -34.39 -3.89
C GLY A 122 22.88 -34.77 -2.41
N SER A 123 22.79 -33.81 -1.48
CA SER A 123 22.77 -34.04 -0.03
C SER A 123 21.63 -34.96 0.42
N MET A 124 20.56 -35.03 -0.37
CA MET A 124 19.37 -35.82 -0.05
C MET A 124 19.35 -37.22 -0.67
N ASN A 125 20.41 -37.69 -1.35
CA ASN A 125 20.52 -39.06 -1.92
C ASN A 125 19.26 -39.53 -2.70
N GLY A 126 18.61 -38.63 -3.44
CA GLY A 126 17.38 -38.94 -4.19
C GLY A 126 16.09 -39.00 -3.35
N GLN A 127 16.12 -38.64 -2.06
CA GLN A 127 14.95 -38.60 -1.17
C GLN A 127 14.10 -37.34 -1.31
N THR A 128 14.55 -36.33 -2.06
CA THR A 128 13.73 -35.15 -2.35
C THR A 128 12.70 -35.45 -3.43
N GLN A 129 11.43 -35.14 -3.14
CA GLN A 129 10.37 -35.21 -4.13
C GLN A 129 10.73 -34.31 -5.32
N ALA A 130 10.85 -34.91 -6.51
CA ALA A 130 11.03 -34.16 -7.74
C ALA A 130 9.76 -33.34 -8.01
N TYR A 131 9.85 -32.02 -7.84
CA TYR A 131 8.75 -31.15 -8.23
C TYR A 131 8.76 -30.97 -9.74
N THR A 132 7.63 -31.15 -10.40
CA THR A 132 7.47 -30.71 -11.79
C THR A 132 7.30 -29.19 -11.85
N ALA A 133 7.51 -28.58 -13.03
CA ALA A 133 7.26 -27.15 -13.21
C ALA A 133 5.77 -26.77 -12.92
N PRO A 134 4.76 -27.55 -13.34
CA PRO A 134 3.37 -27.33 -12.94
C PRO A 134 3.14 -27.41 -11.42
N ASP A 135 3.80 -28.34 -10.73
CA ASP A 135 3.68 -28.47 -9.27
C ASP A 135 4.19 -27.22 -8.55
N LEU A 136 5.38 -26.75 -8.93
CA LEU A 136 5.96 -25.53 -8.36
C LEU A 136 5.10 -24.31 -8.64
N GLU A 137 4.56 -24.16 -9.85
CA GLU A 137 3.69 -23.02 -10.18
C GLU A 137 2.40 -23.04 -9.36
N ARG A 138 1.81 -24.22 -9.13
CA ARG A 138 0.64 -24.37 -8.26
C ARG A 138 0.95 -23.98 -6.82
N LEU A 139 2.09 -24.41 -6.28
CA LEU A 139 2.54 -24.06 -4.92
C LEU A 139 2.82 -22.55 -4.79
N CYS A 140 3.51 -21.95 -5.77
CA CYS A 140 3.76 -20.52 -5.83
C CYS A 140 2.47 -19.68 -5.79
N LYS A 141 1.45 -20.08 -6.56
CA LYS A 141 0.12 -19.41 -6.53
C LYS A 141 -0.52 -19.51 -5.16
N TYR A 142 -0.54 -20.72 -4.59
CA TYR A 142 -1.07 -20.95 -3.25
C TYR A 142 -0.35 -20.11 -2.18
N ASP A 143 0.97 -20.06 -2.20
CA ASP A 143 1.75 -19.29 -1.22
C ASP A 143 1.49 -17.78 -1.36
N SER A 144 1.35 -17.29 -2.60
CA SER A 144 0.96 -15.89 -2.86
C SER A 144 -0.44 -15.57 -2.34
N GLU A 145 -1.39 -16.50 -2.46
CA GLU A 145 -2.74 -16.36 -1.89
C GLU A 145 -2.71 -16.36 -0.36
N LYS A 146 -1.93 -17.26 0.26
CA LYS A 146 -1.78 -17.30 1.72
C LYS A 146 -1.09 -16.08 2.29
N GLU A 147 -0.09 -15.54 1.59
CA GLU A 147 0.52 -14.26 1.95
C GLU A 147 -0.51 -13.12 1.93
N ARG A 148 -1.33 -13.03 0.87
CA ARG A 148 -2.39 -12.01 0.79
C ARG A 148 -3.42 -12.17 1.91
N ALA A 149 -3.85 -13.40 2.19
CA ALA A 149 -4.80 -13.70 3.24
C ALA A 149 -4.26 -13.33 4.63
N ALA A 150 -2.99 -13.68 4.92
CA ALA A 150 -2.32 -13.31 6.17
C ALA A 150 -2.22 -11.78 6.33
N ALA A 151 -1.81 -11.06 5.28
CA ALA A 151 -1.73 -9.61 5.32
C ALA A 151 -3.11 -8.94 5.47
N MET A 152 -4.17 -9.53 4.92
CA MET A 152 -5.55 -9.06 5.15
C MET A 152 -5.99 -9.26 6.60
N ALA A 153 -5.69 -10.43 7.18
CA ALA A 153 -5.99 -10.73 8.58
C ALA A 153 -5.23 -9.79 9.54
N GLU A 154 -3.96 -9.53 9.26
CA GLU A 154 -3.14 -8.57 10.02
C GLU A 154 -3.75 -7.17 9.96
N ARG A 155 -4.04 -6.64 8.76
CA ARG A 155 -4.68 -5.32 8.62
C ARG A 155 -6.01 -5.24 9.37
N ALA A 156 -6.81 -6.32 9.32
CA ALA A 156 -8.07 -6.41 10.06
C ALA A 156 -7.87 -6.36 11.58
N ALA A 157 -6.86 -7.07 12.09
CA ALA A 157 -6.51 -7.09 13.51
C ALA A 157 -5.98 -5.71 13.97
N THR A 158 -5.08 -5.10 13.20
CA THR A 158 -4.56 -3.75 13.46
C THR A 158 -5.69 -2.74 13.51
N ARG A 159 -6.57 -2.72 12.49
CA ARG A 159 -7.74 -1.83 12.47
C ARG A 159 -8.65 -2.03 13.67
N PHE A 160 -8.90 -3.28 14.05
CA PHE A 160 -9.71 -3.59 15.23
C PHE A 160 -9.08 -3.01 16.51
N LYS A 161 -7.76 -3.18 16.69
CA LYS A 161 -7.07 -2.63 17.86
C LYS A 161 -6.97 -1.11 17.86
N GLN A 162 -6.72 -0.50 16.71
CA GLN A 162 -6.78 0.96 16.55
C GLN A 162 -8.12 1.53 17.02
N LEU A 163 -9.24 0.92 16.59
CA LEU A 163 -10.56 1.32 17.04
C LEU A 163 -10.77 1.03 18.54
N GLN A 164 -10.35 -0.14 19.01
CA GLN A 164 -10.48 -0.49 20.43
C GLN A 164 -9.79 0.53 21.35
N MET A 165 -8.63 1.06 20.94
CA MET A 165 -7.90 2.09 21.68
C MET A 165 -8.63 3.43 21.77
N LEU A 166 -9.63 3.67 20.92
CA LEU A 166 -10.41 4.91 20.88
C LEU A 166 -11.72 4.83 21.67
N GLN A 167 -12.13 3.64 22.13
CA GLN A 167 -13.35 3.47 22.93
C GLN A 167 -13.27 4.25 24.25
N GLY A 168 -14.36 4.92 24.63
CA GLY A 168 -14.43 5.70 25.87
C GLY A 168 -13.67 7.03 25.81
N LYS A 169 -13.27 7.48 24.62
CA LYS A 169 -12.54 8.74 24.38
C LYS A 169 -13.30 9.67 23.43
N GLU A 170 -14.62 9.58 23.40
CA GLU A 170 -15.47 10.26 22.43
C GLU A 170 -15.44 11.80 22.58
N ASP A 171 -15.16 12.30 23.78
CA ASP A 171 -15.06 13.74 24.07
C ASP A 171 -13.69 14.34 23.76
N GLN A 172 -12.67 13.50 23.51
CA GLN A 172 -11.32 13.96 23.21
C GLN A 172 -11.23 14.56 21.81
N ILE A 173 -10.45 15.64 21.69
CA ILE A 173 -10.10 16.25 20.40
C ILE A 173 -8.86 15.55 19.87
N TRP A 174 -8.91 15.18 18.60
CA TRP A 174 -7.83 14.49 17.91
C TRP A 174 -7.35 15.30 16.72
N GLU A 175 -6.04 15.38 16.55
CA GLU A 175 -5.42 15.86 15.32
C GLU A 175 -5.39 14.75 14.28
N GLY A 176 -5.68 15.11 13.03
CA GLY A 176 -5.61 14.20 11.92
C GLY A 176 -5.38 14.90 10.58
N MET A 177 -5.05 14.10 9.58
CA MET A 177 -4.83 14.55 8.21
C MET A 177 -5.90 13.97 7.29
N ILE A 178 -6.42 14.77 6.37
CA ILE A 178 -7.27 14.27 5.29
C ILE A 178 -6.40 13.44 4.35
N THR A 179 -6.72 12.16 4.19
CA THR A 179 -6.00 11.24 3.28
C THR A 179 -6.72 11.01 1.97
N SER A 180 -8.04 11.20 1.93
CA SER A 180 -8.81 11.17 0.69
C SER A 180 -10.14 11.89 0.85
N ILE A 181 -10.74 12.24 -0.27
CA ILE A 181 -12.06 12.85 -0.36
C ILE A 181 -12.95 11.99 -1.27
N GLY A 182 -14.25 12.03 -1.05
CA GLY A 182 -15.23 11.34 -1.89
C GLY A 182 -16.64 11.79 -1.57
N GLU A 183 -17.63 11.20 -2.23
CA GLU A 183 -19.04 11.58 -2.10
C GLU A 183 -19.57 11.57 -0.65
N GLN A 184 -19.01 10.69 0.19
CA GLN A 184 -19.41 10.55 1.59
C GLN A 184 -18.81 11.63 2.51
N GLY A 185 -17.81 12.37 2.04
CA GLY A 185 -17.04 13.34 2.81
C GLY A 185 -15.54 13.11 2.73
N VAL A 186 -14.83 13.44 3.80
CA VAL A 186 -13.37 13.37 3.84
C VAL A 186 -12.91 12.28 4.79
N TRP A 187 -11.94 11.48 4.36
CA TRP A 187 -11.33 10.44 5.20
C TRP A 187 -10.16 11.06 5.96
N VAL A 188 -10.19 10.91 7.28
CA VAL A 188 -9.20 11.48 8.19
C VAL A 188 -8.44 10.36 8.87
N THR A 189 -7.11 10.43 8.83
CA THR A 189 -6.22 9.54 9.58
C THR A 189 -5.72 10.26 10.82
N LEU A 190 -5.95 9.70 12.01
CA LEU A 190 -5.49 10.28 13.26
C LEU A 190 -3.98 10.16 13.43
N ASP A 191 -3.32 11.17 13.97
CA ASP A 191 -1.88 11.09 14.28
C ASP A 191 -1.57 10.08 15.37
N TYR A 192 -2.46 9.98 16.37
CA TYR A 192 -2.25 9.22 17.59
C TYR A 192 -1.97 7.74 17.34
N ASN A 193 -2.81 7.09 16.54
CA ASN A 193 -2.72 5.65 16.28
C ASN A 193 -2.92 5.27 14.81
N ARG A 194 -2.91 6.26 13.89
CA ARG A 194 -3.13 6.07 12.45
C ARG A 194 -4.45 5.38 12.11
N CYS A 195 -5.48 5.56 12.95
CA CYS A 195 -6.81 5.06 12.68
C CYS A 195 -7.52 5.96 11.67
N ASP A 196 -8.07 5.37 10.62
CA ASP A 196 -8.86 6.07 9.60
C ASP A 196 -10.34 6.10 9.96
N GLY A 197 -10.96 7.27 9.84
CA GLY A 197 -12.40 7.47 9.98
C GLY A 197 -12.95 8.46 8.97
N LEU A 198 -14.25 8.35 8.71
CA LEU A 198 -14.97 9.25 7.82
C LEU A 198 -15.39 10.50 8.59
N LEU A 199 -15.13 11.68 8.04
CA LEU A 199 -15.73 12.94 8.45
C LEU A 199 -16.79 13.30 7.39
N PRO A 200 -18.10 13.08 7.67
CA PRO A 200 -19.15 13.41 6.72
C PRO A 200 -19.23 14.92 6.49
N LEU A 201 -19.53 15.36 5.27
CA LEU A 201 -19.73 16.80 4.99
C LEU A 201 -20.88 17.38 5.81
N SER A 202 -21.89 16.57 6.12
CA SER A 202 -23.01 16.93 7.00
C SER A 202 -22.62 17.15 8.46
N SER A 203 -21.35 16.97 8.83
CA SER A 203 -20.84 17.35 10.15
C SER A 203 -20.16 18.73 10.14
N LEU A 204 -20.06 19.35 8.96
CA LEU A 204 -19.47 20.66 8.74
C LEU A 204 -20.55 21.75 8.71
N ASP A 205 -21.42 21.78 9.73
CA ASP A 205 -22.65 22.61 9.76
C ASP A 205 -22.43 24.13 9.67
N HIS A 206 -21.18 24.57 9.74
CA HIS A 206 -20.78 25.97 9.69
C HIS A 206 -20.61 26.50 8.26
N ASP A 207 -20.60 25.63 7.24
CA ASP A 207 -20.42 26.04 5.85
C ASP A 207 -21.09 25.05 4.88
N ARG A 208 -21.29 25.49 3.64
CA ARG A 208 -21.70 24.63 2.52
C ARG A 208 -20.48 24.31 1.68
N PHE A 209 -20.20 23.02 1.52
CA PHE A 209 -19.10 22.54 0.70
C PHE A 209 -19.60 22.02 -0.65
N TYR A 210 -18.88 22.35 -1.71
CA TYR A 210 -19.04 21.72 -3.02
C TYR A 210 -17.71 21.09 -3.46
N PHE A 211 -17.78 20.03 -4.24
CA PHE A 211 -16.58 19.42 -4.82
C PHE A 211 -16.12 20.26 -6.01
N ASP A 212 -14.86 20.68 -5.97
CA ASP A 212 -14.17 21.34 -7.07
C ASP A 212 -13.18 20.36 -7.69
N ALA A 213 -13.42 20.00 -8.96
CA ALA A 213 -12.62 19.03 -9.67
C ALA A 213 -11.25 19.57 -10.10
N GLU A 214 -11.15 20.89 -10.33
CA GLU A 214 -9.88 21.53 -10.68
C GLU A 214 -8.99 21.56 -9.44
N GLU A 215 -9.54 21.90 -8.28
CA GLU A 215 -8.82 21.96 -7.01
C GLU A 215 -8.63 20.60 -6.32
N MET A 216 -9.30 19.55 -6.81
CA MET A 216 -9.37 18.23 -6.18
C MET A 216 -9.66 18.33 -4.67
N ALA A 217 -10.63 19.18 -4.32
CA ALA A 217 -10.92 19.57 -2.95
C ALA A 217 -12.42 19.86 -2.75
N PHE A 218 -12.86 19.81 -1.50
CA PHE A 218 -14.12 20.43 -1.12
C PHE A 218 -13.87 21.90 -0.77
N ILE A 219 -14.59 22.80 -1.43
CA ILE A 219 -14.51 24.25 -1.23
C ILE A 219 -15.78 24.72 -0.52
N GLY A 220 -15.58 25.40 0.61
CA GLY A 220 -16.63 26.03 1.41
C GLY A 220 -17.02 27.40 0.85
N THR A 221 -18.28 27.79 1.08
CA THR A 221 -18.79 29.11 0.67
C THR A 221 -18.25 30.27 1.51
N SER A 222 -17.77 29.99 2.73
CA SER A 222 -17.05 30.97 3.54
C SER A 222 -15.59 31.11 3.08
N ARG A 223 -15.08 32.35 3.04
CA ARG A 223 -13.68 32.62 2.63
C ARG A 223 -12.72 31.80 3.50
N ASN A 224 -11.88 30.97 2.86
CA ASN A 224 -10.82 30.10 3.41
C ASN A 224 -11.18 28.68 3.91
N SER A 225 -12.36 28.16 3.59
CA SER A 225 -12.69 26.76 3.95
C SER A 225 -12.35 25.78 2.82
N ARG A 226 -11.11 25.29 2.75
CA ARG A 226 -10.67 24.28 1.77
C ARG A 226 -10.35 22.97 2.48
N LEU A 227 -10.94 21.86 2.02
CA LEU A 227 -10.68 20.51 2.51
C LEU A 227 -10.14 19.66 1.37
N ALA A 228 -8.83 19.53 1.33
CA ALA A 228 -8.12 18.70 0.37
C ALA A 228 -7.27 17.65 1.10
N PRO A 229 -6.89 16.57 0.41
CA PRO A 229 -5.89 15.66 0.95
C PRO A 229 -4.59 16.38 1.34
N GLY A 230 -3.98 15.95 2.45
CA GLY A 230 -2.83 16.62 3.08
C GLY A 230 -3.21 17.72 4.07
N ASN A 231 -4.42 18.28 4.00
CA ASN A 231 -4.87 19.27 4.99
C ASN A 231 -5.06 18.63 6.37
N ARG A 232 -4.69 19.38 7.41
CA ARG A 232 -4.80 18.97 8.81
C ARG A 232 -6.01 19.62 9.46
N LEU A 233 -6.67 18.87 10.34
CA LEU A 233 -7.82 19.36 11.07
C LEU A 233 -8.02 18.62 12.39
N GLN A 234 -8.79 19.24 13.28
CA GLN A 234 -9.22 18.64 14.54
C GLN A 234 -10.57 17.94 14.37
N VAL A 235 -10.67 16.74 14.94
CA VAL A 235 -11.91 15.94 14.96
C VAL A 235 -12.24 15.47 16.36
N ARG A 236 -13.52 15.17 16.58
CA ARG A 236 -13.98 14.33 17.69
C ARG A 236 -14.63 13.08 17.14
N ILE A 237 -14.62 12.01 17.92
CA ILE A 237 -15.33 10.78 17.56
C ILE A 237 -16.84 11.08 17.64
N ALA A 238 -17.55 10.85 16.55
CA ALA A 238 -19.01 10.91 16.51
C ALA A 238 -19.62 9.53 16.69
N ARG A 239 -19.02 8.51 16.05
CA ARG A 239 -19.47 7.13 16.14
C ARG A 239 -18.29 6.17 16.01
N LEU A 240 -18.26 5.16 16.85
CA LEU A 240 -17.28 4.08 16.80
C LEU A 240 -18.00 2.75 16.85
N ASP A 241 -17.79 1.94 15.81
CA ASP A 241 -18.38 0.61 15.68
C ASP A 241 -17.30 -0.45 15.50
N LEU A 242 -17.02 -1.21 16.57
CA LEU A 242 -16.04 -2.29 16.53
C LEU A 242 -16.47 -3.48 15.65
N ARG A 243 -17.78 -3.75 15.59
CA ARG A 243 -18.32 -4.91 14.87
C ARG A 243 -18.11 -4.74 13.37
N TYR A 244 -18.43 -3.55 12.86
CA TYR A 244 -18.24 -3.21 11.45
C TYR A 244 -16.90 -2.52 11.16
N ARG A 245 -16.08 -2.28 12.19
CA ARG A 245 -14.79 -1.59 12.12
C ARG A 245 -14.90 -0.20 11.48
N ARG A 246 -15.94 0.54 11.85
CA ARG A 246 -16.23 1.89 11.33
C ARG A 246 -15.94 2.93 12.39
N LEU A 247 -15.41 4.05 11.93
CA LEU A 247 -15.16 5.24 12.72
C LEU A 247 -15.69 6.43 11.93
N GLU A 248 -16.57 7.20 12.55
CA GLU A 248 -17.04 8.46 12.02
C GLU A 248 -16.65 9.56 12.99
N PHE A 249 -16.22 10.66 12.40
CA PHE A 249 -15.84 11.87 13.09
C PHE A 249 -16.91 12.94 12.95
N ARG A 250 -16.86 13.89 13.87
CA ARG A 250 -17.48 15.20 13.72
C ARG A 250 -16.38 16.25 13.72
N TYR A 251 -16.59 17.29 12.94
CA TYR A 251 -15.62 18.36 12.83
C TYR A 251 -15.49 19.09 14.16
N GLN A 252 -14.25 19.39 14.55
CA GLN A 252 -13.97 20.26 15.67
C GLN A 252 -13.42 21.58 15.13
N PRO A 253 -14.17 22.70 15.22
CA PRO A 253 -13.65 24.00 14.85
C PRO A 253 -12.41 24.32 15.69
N SER A 254 -11.33 24.69 15.01
CA SER A 254 -10.16 25.26 15.65
C SER A 254 -10.59 26.55 16.32
N VAL A 255 -10.50 26.63 17.65
CA VAL A 255 -10.62 27.91 18.35
C VAL A 255 -9.34 28.67 18.03
N MET A 256 -9.30 29.38 16.90
CA MET A 256 -8.26 30.38 16.68
C MET A 256 -8.38 31.35 17.86
N LYS A 257 -7.39 31.31 18.77
CA LYS A 257 -7.18 32.43 19.67
C LYS A 257 -6.99 33.66 18.78
N ARG A 258 -7.92 34.59 18.90
CA ARG A 258 -7.76 35.95 18.37
C ARG A 258 -6.47 36.56 18.90
#